data_AF-A0A9D1FVQ7-F1
#
_entry.id   AF-A0A9D1FVQ7-F1
#
_cell.length_a   1.000
_cell.length_b   1.000
_cell.length_c   1.000
_cell.angle_alpha   90.00
_cell.angle_beta   90.00
_cell.angle_gamma   90.00
#
_symmetry.space_group_name_H-M   'P 1'
#
loop_
_entity.id
_entity.type
_entity.pdbx_description
1 polymer ?
#
loop_
_entity_poly.entity_id
_entity_poly.type
_entity_poly.pdbx_seq_one_letter_code
_entity_poly.pdbx_strand_id
1 'polypeptide(L)' 'MFICKNCKSIDKFELMFSPDYQGERRFAQKYNDRNEIEISVDGYTFIPDLKFMNEHAVCRYCGQIYMWDYD' A
#
# COMPACT_ATOMS: atom_id res chain seq x y z
N MET A 1 9.83 -6.12 -2.78
CA MET A 1 8.34 -6.19 -2.76
C MET A 1 7.89 -6.38 -1.32
N PHE A 2 6.62 -6.16 -0.93
CA PHE A 2 6.18 -6.45 0.45
C PHE A 2 5.57 -7.83 0.55
N ILE A 3 6.01 -8.61 1.54
CA ILE A 3 5.50 -9.96 1.82
C ILE A 3 4.70 -9.96 3.11
N CYS A 4 3.51 -10.57 3.07
CA CYS A 4 2.74 -10.83 4.28
C CYS A 4 3.48 -11.87 5.13
N LYS A 5 3.85 -11.50 6.37
CA LYS A 5 4.60 -12.40 7.27
C LYS A 5 3.87 -13.70 7.56
N ASN A 6 2.54 -13.68 7.55
CA ASN A 6 1.67 -14.80 7.88
C ASN A 6 1.51 -15.79 6.71
N CYS A 7 0.98 -15.34 5.58
CA CYS A 7 0.64 -16.24 4.47
C CYS A 7 1.66 -16.24 3.31
N LYS A 8 2.74 -15.46 3.44
CA LYS A 8 3.83 -15.33 2.45
C LYS A 8 3.39 -14.83 1.07
N SER A 9 2.16 -14.34 0.94
CA SER A 9 1.71 -13.67 -0.27
C SER A 9 2.42 -12.34 -0.47
N ILE A 10 2.59 -11.96 -1.73
CA ILE A 10 3.22 -10.71 -2.12
C ILE A 10 2.14 -9.68 -2.45
N ASP A 11 2.25 -8.49 -1.86
CA ASP A 11 1.35 -7.38 -2.15
C ASP A 11 1.74 -6.66 -3.44
N LYS A 12 0.73 -6.20 -4.18
CA LYS A 12 0.89 -5.43 -5.42
C LYS A 12 0.50 -3.97 -5.25
N PHE A 13 0.44 -3.48 -4.01
CA PHE A 13 0.05 -2.12 -3.65
C PHE A 13 -1.38 -1.77 -4.05
N GLU A 14 -2.28 -2.75 -3.94
CA GLU A 14 -3.69 -2.53 -4.22
C GLU A 14 -4.31 -1.70 -3.08
N LEU A 15 -4.83 -0.52 -3.41
CA LEU A 15 -5.35 0.42 -2.44
C LEU A 15 -6.88 0.35 -2.38
N MET A 16 -7.42 0.34 -1.17
CA MET A 16 -8.86 0.44 -0.94
C MET A 16 -9.18 1.76 -0.25
N PHE A 17 -10.20 2.46 -0.73
CA PHE A 17 -10.71 3.64 -0.07
C PHE A 17 -11.66 3.23 1.05
N SER A 18 -11.52 3.89 2.20
CA SER A 18 -12.50 3.74 3.28
C SER A 18 -13.87 4.22 2.81
N PRO A 19 -14.99 3.60 3.24
CA PRO A 19 -16.33 4.02 2.83
C PRO A 19 -16.67 5.48 3.17
N ASP A 20 -16.06 6.01 4.23
CA ASP A 20 -16.20 7.40 4.69
C ASP A 20 -15.24 8.38 3.99
N TYR A 21 -14.40 7.91 3.07
CA TYR A 21 -13.49 8.76 2.31
C TYR A 21 -14.27 9.76 1.43
N GLN A 22 -14.10 11.04 1.72
CA GLN A 22 -14.80 12.16 1.08
C GLN A 22 -14.07 12.75 -0.14
N GLY A 23 -12.85 12.30 -0.44
CA GLY A 23 -12.10 12.76 -1.60
C GLY A 23 -12.64 12.20 -2.92
N GLU A 24 -12.13 12.72 -4.03
CA GLU A 24 -12.54 12.34 -5.39
C GLU A 24 -12.01 10.96 -5.83
N ARG A 25 -11.15 10.33 -5.02
CA ARG A 25 -10.60 8.98 -5.27
C ARG A 25 -9.76 8.92 -6.55
N ARG A 26 -9.12 10.03 -6.93
CA ARG A 26 -8.17 10.08 -8.03
C ARG A 26 -6.89 9.37 -7.59
N PHE A 27 -6.74 8.13 -8.05
CA PHE A 27 -5.58 7.29 -7.78
C PHE A 27 -4.62 7.28 -8.98
N ALA A 28 -3.33 7.44 -8.70
CA ALA A 28 -2.27 7.20 -9.66
C ALA A 28 -1.09 6.49 -8.99
N GLN A 29 -0.41 5.64 -9.75
CA GLN A 29 0.76 4.90 -9.34
C GLN A 29 1.83 5.02 -10.43
N LYS A 30 3.06 5.33 -10.03
CA LYS A 30 4.21 5.35 -10.94
C LYS A 30 5.48 4.97 -10.19
N TYR A 31 6.53 4.68 -10.94
CA TYR A 31 7.87 4.62 -10.38
C TYR A 31 8.54 5.99 -10.50
N ASN A 32 9.17 6.45 -9.43
CA ASN A 32 9.95 7.69 -9.44
C ASN A 32 11.37 7.46 -10.00
N ASP A 33 12.19 8.52 -10.07
CA ASP A 33 13.57 8.45 -10.60
C ASP A 33 14.51 7.57 -9.75
N ARG A 34 14.09 7.20 -8.53
CA ARG A 34 14.81 6.29 -7.63
C ARG A 34 14.33 4.85 -7.73
N ASN A 35 13.44 4.56 -8.70
CA ASN A 35 12.80 3.26 -8.89
C ASN A 35 11.94 2.83 -7.68
N GLU A 36 11.47 3.79 -6.89
CA GLU A 36 10.53 3.56 -5.79
C GLU A 36 9.11 3.73 -6.31
N ILE A 37 8.18 2.96 -5.74
CA ILE A 37 6.77 3.08 -6.06
C ILE A 37 6.20 4.32 -5.38
N GLU A 38 5.58 5.19 -6.17
CA GLU A 38 4.97 6.43 -5.72
C GLU A 38 3.46 6.34 -5.95
N ILE A 39 2.69 6.48 -4.88
CA ILE A 39 1.23 6.44 -4.90
C ILE A 39 0.71 7.86 -4.68
N SER A 40 -0.18 8.30 -5.55
CA SER A 40 -0.88 9.58 -5.43
C SER A 40 -2.38 9.37 -5.29
N VAL A 41 -2.97 10.00 -4.29
CA VAL A 41 -4.39 9.98 -4.00
C VAL A 41 -4.86 11.42 -3.80
N ASP A 42 -5.73 11.91 -4.68
CA ASP A 42 -6.32 13.27 -4.61
C ASP A 42 -5.27 14.39 -4.44
N GLY A 43 -4.12 14.23 -5.10
CA GLY A 43 -3.02 15.19 -5.07
C GLY A 43 -2.05 15.03 -3.90
N TYR A 44 -2.32 14.13 -2.95
CA TYR A 44 -1.36 13.73 -1.93
C TYR A 44 -0.53 12.54 -2.40
N THR A 45 0.78 12.66 -2.32
CA THR A 45 1.71 11.66 -2.83
C THR A 45 2.57 11.09 -1.70
N PHE A 46 2.72 9.77 -1.67
CA PHE A 46 3.54 9.08 -0.69
C PHE A 46 4.20 7.83 -1.27
N ILE A 47 5.29 7.40 -0.60
CA ILE A 47 5.96 6.12 -0.86
C ILE A 47 5.45 5.14 0.20
N PRO A 48 4.81 4.03 -0.17
CA PRO A 48 4.33 3.02 0.76
C PRO A 48 5.52 2.19 1.27
N ASP A 49 6.30 2.76 2.19
CA ASP A 49 7.43 2.07 2.82
C ASP A 49 6.97 0.97 3.80
N LEU A 50 7.92 0.21 4.36
CA LEU A 50 7.60 -0.87 5.30
C LEU A 50 6.84 -0.37 6.53
N LYS A 51 7.13 0.85 6.97
CA LYS A 51 6.46 1.46 8.13
C LYS A 51 5.00 1.74 7.79
N PHE A 52 4.74 2.41 6.68
CA PHE A 52 3.40 2.68 6.17
C PHE A 52 2.59 1.37 6.03
N MET A 53 3.19 0.34 5.44
CA MET A 53 2.52 -0.96 5.28
C MET A 53 2.16 -1.57 6.64
N ASN A 54 3.06 -1.51 7.62
CA ASN A 54 2.79 -2.01 8.96
C ASN A 54 1.88 -1.10 9.81
N GLU A 55 1.57 0.14 9.38
CA GLU A 55 0.66 1.04 10.10
C GLU A 55 -0.73 1.12 9.47
N HIS A 56 -0.86 0.79 8.18
CA HIS A 56 -2.09 1.08 7.42
C HIS A 56 -2.55 -0.04 6.49
N ALA A 57 -1.71 -1.03 6.15
CA ALA A 57 -2.06 -2.03 5.15
C ALA A 57 -2.61 -3.34 5.76
N VAL A 58 -3.61 -3.90 5.10
CA VAL A 58 -4.22 -5.20 5.39
C VAL A 58 -3.88 -6.17 4.26
N CYS A 59 -3.44 -7.38 4.60
CA CYS A 59 -3.18 -8.40 3.59
C CYS A 59 -4.50 -8.88 2.96
N ARG A 60 -4.67 -8.61 1.66
CA ARG A 60 -5.86 -9.03 0.89
C ARG A 60 -6.12 -10.55 0.95
N TYR A 61 -5.06 -11.34 1.09
CA TYR A 61 -5.14 -12.80 0.99
C TYR A 61 -5.54 -13.50 2.30
N CYS A 62 -5.13 -12.97 3.44
CA CYS A 62 -5.38 -13.62 4.74
C CYS A 62 -6.01 -12.68 5.78
N GLY A 63 -6.29 -11.43 5.42
CA GLY A 63 -6.92 -10.44 6.29
C GLY A 63 -6.04 -9.96 7.45
N GLN A 64 -4.79 -10.41 7.55
CA GLN A 64 -3.88 -9.98 8.60
C GLN A 64 -3.52 -8.51 8.45
N ILE A 65 -3.54 -7.80 9.56
CA ILE A 65 -3.35 -6.36 9.64
C ILE A 65 -1.93 -6.11 10.16
N TYR A 66 -1.22 -5.12 9.63
CA TYR A 66 0.05 -4.64 10.19
C TYR A 66 1.18 -5.70 10.25
N MET A 67 1.23 -6.61 9.26
CA MET A 67 2.21 -7.72 9.24
C MET A 67 2.87 -7.88 7.88
N TRP A 68 3.84 -7.02 7.61
CA TRP A 68 4.58 -6.97 6.36
C TRP A 68 6.10 -7.05 6.60
N ASP A 69 6.81 -7.64 5.63
CA ASP A 69 8.26 -7.63 5.53
C ASP A 69 8.69 -7.25 4.12
N TYR A 70 9.97 -6.95 3.92
CA TYR A 70 10.56 -6.93 2.59
C TYR A 70 10.72 -8.36 2.05
N ASP A 71 10.46 -8.53 0.76
CA ASP A 71 10.98 -9.65 -0.06
C ASP A 71 12.50 -9.53 -0.21
#